data_AF-A0A5J6XLS6-F1
#
_entry.id   AF-A0A5J6XLS6-F1
#
_cell.length_a   1.000
_cell.length_b   1.000
_cell.length_c   1.000
_cell.angle_alpha   90.00
_cell.angle_beta   90.00
_cell.angle_gamma   90.00
#
_symmetry.space_group_name_H-M   'P 1'
#
loop_
_entity.id
_entity.type
_entity.pdbx_description
1 polymer ?
#
loop_
_entity_poly.entity_id
_entity_poly.type
_entity_poly.pdbx_seq_one_letter_code
_entity_poly.pdbx_strand_id
1 'polypeptide(L)'
;MVNNIKTIDEWIADNHLNPTEVGFIETILTFASTVRHLQHKKTAMNEAIRTMFPDKRAEITPKITYQKLEKILIDNDISIDLETMLNQYLSQGVCVDLCNELLLDRG
;
A
#
# COMPACT_ATOMS: atom_id res chain seq x y z
N MET A 1 -25.46 -2.93 15.81
CA MET A 1 -24.73 -1.79 15.21
C MET A 1 -24.65 -2.08 13.73
N VAL A 2 -25.22 -1.22 12.88
CA VAL A 2 -24.99 -1.32 11.44
C VAL A 2 -23.58 -0.82 11.21
N ASN A 3 -22.62 -1.73 11.02
CA ASN A 3 -21.31 -1.34 10.53
C ASN A 3 -21.53 -0.85 9.11
N ASN A 4 -21.56 0.47 8.91
CA ASN A 4 -21.40 1.04 7.57
C ASN A 4 -19.97 0.71 7.14
N ILE A 5 -19.81 -0.43 6.48
CA ILE A 5 -18.58 -0.79 5.78
C ILE A 5 -18.49 0.21 4.62
N LYS A 6 -17.65 1.24 4.80
CA LYS A 6 -17.34 2.17 3.72
C LYS A 6 -16.60 1.41 2.62
N THR A 7 -16.90 1.69 1.36
CA THR A 7 -16.07 1.22 0.25
C THR A 7 -14.67 1.85 0.34
N ILE A 8 -13.71 1.33 -0.41
CA ILE A 8 -12.36 1.90 -0.43
C ILE A 8 -12.39 3.33 -0.95
N ASP A 9 -13.23 3.58 -1.95
CA ASP A 9 -13.42 4.91 -2.56
C ASP A 9 -13.99 5.91 -1.56
N GLU A 10 -15.00 5.51 -0.78
CA GLU A 10 -15.57 6.33 0.28
C GLU A 10 -14.54 6.64 1.38
N TRP A 11 -13.76 5.64 1.77
CA TRP A 11 -12.72 5.82 2.78
C TRP A 11 -11.56 6.69 2.27
N ILE A 12 -11.13 6.53 1.02
CA ILE A 12 -10.15 7.37 0.33
C ILE A 12 -10.61 8.83 0.34
N ALA A 13 -11.88 9.07 -0.01
CA ALA A 13 -12.46 10.42 -0.04
C ALA A 13 -12.46 11.06 1.36
N ASP A 14 -12.82 10.30 2.40
CA ASP A 14 -12.82 10.77 3.78
C ASP A 14 -11.42 11.07 4.34
N ASN A 15 -10.38 10.42 3.80
CA ASN A 15 -8.99 10.64 4.20
C ASN A 15 -8.28 11.67 3.30
N HIS A 16 -9.01 12.34 2.41
CA HIS A 16 -8.51 13.37 1.50
C HIS A 16 -7.31 12.95 0.65
N LEU A 17 -7.18 11.65 0.35
CA LEU A 17 -6.16 11.15 -0.55
C LEU A 17 -6.47 11.61 -1.98
N ASN A 18 -5.47 12.16 -2.64
CA ASN A 18 -5.59 12.50 -4.06
C ASN A 18 -5.38 11.27 -4.95
N PRO A 19 -5.81 11.29 -6.22
CA PRO A 19 -5.70 10.13 -7.11
C PRO A 19 -4.26 9.63 -7.31
N THR A 20 -3.26 10.51 -7.26
CA THR A 20 -1.86 10.13 -7.38
C THR A 20 -1.37 9.36 -6.14
N GLU A 21 -1.80 9.75 -4.95
CA GLU A 21 -1.47 9.04 -3.70
C GLU A 21 -2.13 7.67 -3.65
N VAL A 22 -3.40 7.57 -4.04
CA VAL A 22 -4.11 6.29 -4.16
C VAL A 22 -3.36 5.37 -5.14
N GLY A 23 -3.08 5.86 -6.36
CA GLY A 23 -2.35 5.07 -7.35
C GLY A 23 -0.96 4.65 -6.88
N PHE A 24 -0.28 5.49 -6.10
CA PHE A 24 1.01 5.16 -5.51
C PHE A 24 0.88 4.03 -4.47
N ILE A 25 -0.05 4.15 -3.51
CA ILE A 25 -0.32 3.13 -2.49
C ILE A 25 -0.65 1.79 -3.15
N GLU A 26 -1.58 1.78 -4.09
CA GLU A 26 -2.01 0.56 -4.79
C GLU A 26 -0.87 -0.08 -5.59
N THR A 27 -0.03 0.74 -6.22
CA THR A 27 1.17 0.25 -6.92
C THR A 27 2.13 -0.42 -5.94
N ILE A 28 2.38 0.21 -4.78
CA ILE A 28 3.28 -0.36 -3.76
C ILE A 28 2.74 -1.70 -3.26
N LEU A 29 1.45 -1.78 -2.91
CA LEU A 29 0.83 -3.03 -2.44
C LEU A 29 0.87 -4.11 -3.51
N THR A 30 0.50 -3.78 -4.75
CA THR A 30 0.46 -4.73 -5.87
C THR A 30 1.85 -5.25 -6.21
N PHE A 31 2.84 -4.36 -6.33
CA PHE A 31 4.18 -4.76 -6.69
C PHE A 31 4.87 -5.48 -5.54
N ALA A 32 4.69 -5.04 -4.28
CA ALA A 32 5.20 -5.78 -3.13
C ALA A 32 4.60 -7.19 -3.08
N SER A 33 3.28 -7.34 -3.28
CA SER A 33 2.63 -8.65 -3.40
C SER A 33 3.24 -9.49 -4.53
N THR A 34 3.50 -8.89 -5.69
CA THR A 34 4.05 -9.62 -6.85
C THR A 34 5.51 -10.04 -6.65
N VAL A 35 6.37 -9.15 -6.14
CA VAL A 35 7.82 -9.39 -5.98
C VAL A 35 8.09 -10.53 -4.99
N ARG A 36 7.18 -10.79 -4.04
CA ARG A 36 7.24 -11.97 -3.16
C ARG A 36 7.33 -13.28 -3.94
N HIS A 37 6.56 -13.38 -5.02
CA HIS A 37 6.51 -14.58 -5.86
C HIS A 37 7.47 -14.50 -7.05
N LEU A 38 7.75 -13.29 -7.55
CA LEU A 38 8.57 -13.04 -8.73
C LEU A 38 9.76 -12.14 -8.39
N GLN A 39 10.66 -12.61 -7.53
CA GLN A 39 11.78 -11.80 -7.03
C GLN A 39 12.67 -11.21 -8.14
N HIS A 40 12.82 -11.93 -9.26
CA HIS A 40 13.57 -11.46 -10.43
C HIS A 40 12.95 -10.20 -11.10
N LYS A 41 11.68 -9.87 -10.81
CA LYS A 41 11.01 -8.66 -11.29
C LYS A 41 11.25 -7.44 -10.40
N LYS A 42 11.89 -7.60 -9.22
CA LYS A 42 12.12 -6.52 -8.25
C LYS A 42 12.71 -5.26 -8.88
N THR A 43 13.77 -5.39 -9.67
CA THR A 43 14.45 -4.25 -10.29
C THR A 43 13.52 -3.51 -11.24
N ALA A 44 12.89 -4.24 -12.17
CA ALA A 44 11.96 -3.65 -13.15
C ALA A 44 10.76 -2.96 -12.48
N MET A 45 10.22 -3.54 -11.39
CA MET A 45 9.11 -2.94 -10.65
C MET A 45 9.52 -1.68 -9.89
N ASN A 46 10.71 -1.66 -9.28
CA ASN A 46 11.22 -0.45 -8.65
C ASN A 46 11.51 0.66 -9.67
N GLU A 47 12.01 0.33 -10.86
CA GLU A 47 12.17 1.29 -11.96
C GLU A 47 10.81 1.83 -12.45
N ALA A 48 9.81 0.95 -12.55
CA ALA A 48 8.45 1.35 -12.91
C ALA A 48 7.85 2.31 -11.88
N ILE A 49 8.02 2.06 -10.57
CA ILE A 49 7.58 3.00 -9.51
C ILE A 49 8.21 4.37 -9.73
N ARG A 50 9.53 4.45 -9.93
CA ARG A 50 10.24 5.73 -10.16
C ARG A 50 9.77 6.44 -11.42
N THR A 51 9.36 5.69 -12.43
CA THR A 51 8.86 6.24 -13.70
C THR A 51 7.44 6.77 -13.58
N MET A 52 6.55 6.02 -12.91
CA MET A 52 5.14 6.39 -12.72
C MET A 52 4.96 7.52 -11.70
N PHE A 53 5.83 7.57 -10.68
CA PHE A 53 5.76 8.52 -9.58
C PHE A 53 7.12 9.19 -9.37
N PRO A 54 7.56 10.07 -10.29
CA PRO A 54 8.91 10.65 -10.27
C PRO A 54 9.19 11.50 -9.01
N ASP A 55 8.15 12.09 -8.43
CA ASP A 55 8.24 12.89 -7.21
C ASP A 55 8.11 12.04 -5.92
N LYS A 56 7.90 10.73 -6.05
CA LYS A 56 7.75 9.81 -4.93
C LYS A 56 8.98 8.93 -4.74
N ARG A 57 9.24 8.56 -3.50
CA ARG A 57 10.39 7.77 -3.07
C ARG A 57 9.93 6.46 -2.44
N ALA A 58 10.06 5.37 -3.16
CA ALA A 58 9.85 4.05 -2.60
C ALA A 58 10.85 3.05 -3.15
N GLU A 59 11.14 2.05 -2.32
CA GLU A 59 11.80 0.83 -2.74
C GLU A 59 11.04 -0.34 -2.13
N ILE A 60 10.55 -1.21 -2.99
CA ILE A 60 9.90 -2.45 -2.59
C ILE A 60 10.91 -3.59 -2.55
N THR A 61 10.73 -4.47 -1.57
CA THR A 61 11.50 -5.70 -1.41
C THR A 61 10.55 -6.91 -1.39
N PRO A 62 11.06 -8.13 -1.59
CA PRO A 62 10.24 -9.34 -1.47
C PRO A 62 9.68 -9.58 -0.06
N LYS A 63 10.10 -8.81 0.95
CA LYS A 63 9.61 -8.92 2.33
C LYS A 63 9.48 -7.52 2.90
N ILE A 64 8.46 -6.79 2.44
CA ILE A 64 8.11 -5.49 3.01
C ILE A 64 7.46 -5.72 4.39
N THR A 65 7.88 -4.93 5.38
CA THR A 65 7.32 -4.95 6.74
C THR A 65 6.31 -3.82 6.92
N TYR A 66 5.51 -3.90 7.99
CA TYR A 66 4.56 -2.84 8.33
C TYR A 66 5.27 -1.49 8.49
N GLN A 67 6.37 -1.44 9.28
CA GLN A 67 7.11 -0.20 9.54
C GLN A 67 7.78 0.34 8.28
N LYS A 68 8.19 -0.54 7.35
CA LYS A 68 8.78 -0.09 6.08
C LYS A 68 7.72 0.55 5.19
N LEU A 69 6.51 -0.02 5.13
CA LEU A 69 5.40 0.57 4.38
C LEU A 69 5.00 1.90 5.00
N GLU A 70 4.83 1.97 6.32
CA GLU A 70 4.55 3.22 7.04
C GLU A 70 5.58 4.30 6.73
N LYS A 71 6.87 3.95 6.80
CA LYS A 71 7.95 4.86 6.45
C LYS A 71 7.86 5.34 5.00
N ILE A 72 7.53 4.46 4.06
CA ILE A 72 7.33 4.85 2.65
C ILE A 72 6.21 5.88 2.56
N LEU A 73 5.08 5.71 3.24
CA LEU A 73 3.98 6.67 3.19
C LEU A 73 4.39 8.03 3.79
N ILE A 74 5.02 8.03 4.97
CA ILE A 74 5.51 9.24 5.64
C ILE A 74 6.55 9.99 4.80
N ASP A 75 7.54 9.28 4.25
CA ASP A 75 8.61 9.87 3.42
C ASP A 75 8.06 10.49 2.11
N ASN A 76 6.79 10.27 1.79
CA ASN A 76 6.08 10.76 0.60
C ASN A 76 4.93 11.72 0.93
N ASP A 77 4.90 12.24 2.16
CA ASP A 77 3.89 13.17 2.69
C ASP A 77 2.46 12.60 2.68
N ILE A 78 2.31 11.27 2.72
CA ILE A 78 1.03 10.58 2.79
C ILE A 78 0.72 10.28 4.26
N SER A 79 -0.04 11.17 4.90
CA SER A 79 -0.46 11.02 6.29
C SER A 79 -1.75 10.24 6.38
N ILE A 80 -1.68 8.95 6.72
CA ILE A 80 -2.84 8.08 6.83
C ILE A 80 -2.70 7.07 7.96
N ASP A 81 -3.81 6.64 8.53
CA ASP A 81 -3.84 5.48 9.43
C ASP A 81 -3.63 4.21 8.61
N LEU A 82 -2.40 3.69 8.63
CA LEU A 82 -2.01 2.50 7.87
C LEU A 82 -2.77 1.25 8.30
N GLU A 83 -3.09 1.08 9.59
CA GLU A 83 -3.84 -0.09 10.06
C GLU A 83 -5.26 -0.05 9.50
N THR A 84 -5.92 1.11 9.62
CA THR A 84 -7.26 1.29 9.04
C THR A 84 -7.23 1.10 7.52
N MET A 85 -6.24 1.65 6.82
CA MET A 85 -6.06 1.48 5.38
C MET A 85 -5.99 0.00 4.98
N LEU A 86 -5.09 -0.76 5.61
CA LEU A 86 -4.89 -2.17 5.31
C LEU A 86 -6.14 -3.01 5.60
N ASN A 87 -6.86 -2.70 6.68
CA ASN A 87 -8.14 -3.35 6.97
C ASN A 87 -9.20 -3.06 5.89
N GLN A 88 -9.21 -1.87 5.28
CA GLN A 88 -10.13 -1.54 4.20
C GLN A 88 -9.80 -2.23 2.88
N TYR A 89 -8.52 -2.33 2.52
CA TYR A 89 -8.10 -3.14 1.36
C TYR A 89 -8.43 -4.62 1.60
N LEU A 90 -8.16 -5.13 2.81
CA LEU A 90 -8.43 -6.52 3.20
C LEU A 90 -9.93 -6.85 3.13
N SER A 91 -10.80 -5.99 3.68
CA SER A 91 -12.25 -6.21 3.71
C SER A 91 -12.88 -6.30 2.31
N GLN A 92 -12.21 -5.73 1.31
CA GLN A 92 -12.63 -5.72 -0.09
C GLN A 92 -11.89 -6.76 -0.96
N GLY A 93 -11.08 -7.63 -0.35
CA GLY A 93 -10.40 -8.72 -1.04
C GLY A 93 -9.18 -8.28 -1.85
N VAL A 94 -8.64 -7.09 -1.59
CA VAL A 94 -7.46 -6.55 -2.29
C VAL A 94 -6.19 -6.93 -1.54
N CYS A 95 -5.23 -7.53 -2.25
CA CYS A 95 -3.92 -7.91 -1.71
C CYS A 95 -4.01 -8.69 -0.37
N VAL A 96 -5.00 -9.57 -0.22
CA VAL A 96 -5.39 -10.24 1.04
C VAL A 96 -4.19 -10.79 1.82
N ASP A 97 -3.35 -11.61 1.18
CA ASP A 97 -2.21 -12.24 1.85
C ASP A 97 -1.19 -11.22 2.35
N LEU A 98 -0.90 -10.18 1.55
CA LEU A 98 0.01 -9.11 1.94
C LEU A 98 -0.58 -8.27 3.07
N CYS A 99 -1.86 -7.90 3.00
CA CYS A 99 -2.51 -7.09 4.03
C CYS A 99 -2.54 -7.84 5.37
N ASN A 100 -2.91 -9.12 5.36
CA ASN A 100 -2.89 -9.96 6.56
C ASN A 100 -1.48 -10.02 7.18
N GLU A 101 -0.44 -10.25 6.37
CA GLU A 101 0.93 -10.30 6.88
C GLU A 101 1.40 -8.98 7.47
N LEU A 102 1.14 -7.86 6.79
CA LEU A 102 1.49 -6.54 7.30
C LEU A 102 0.74 -6.24 8.61
N LEU A 103 -0.54 -6.58 8.70
CA LEU A 103 -1.33 -6.40 9.92
C LEU A 103 -0.85 -7.29 11.08
N LEU A 104 -0.31 -8.48 10.80
CA LEU A 104 0.30 -9.36 11.81
C LEU A 104 1.69 -8.87 12.26
N ASP A 105 2.44 -8.21 11.36
CA ASP A 105 3.79 -7.67 11.58
C ASP A 105 3.81 -6.28 12.23
N ARG A 106 2.65 -5.73 12.61
CA ARG A 106 2.52 -4.40 13.23
C ARG A 106 3.16 -4.24 14.62
N GLY A 107 3.64 -5.35 15.20
CA GLY A 107 4.19 -5.45 16.56
C GLY A 107 5.67 -5.15 16.65
#